data_AF-A0AAE3KB32-F1
#
_entry.id   AF-A0AAE3KB32-F1
#
_cell.length_a   1.000
_cell.length_b   1.000
_cell.length_c   1.000
_cell.angle_alpha   90.00
_cell.angle_beta   90.00
_cell.angle_gamma   90.00
#
_symmetry.space_group_name_H-M   'P 1'
#
loop_
_entity.id
_entity.type
_entity.pdbx_description
1 polymer ?
#
loop_
_entity_poly.entity_id
_entity_poly.type
_entity_poly.pdbx_seq_one_letter_code
_entity_poly.pdbx_strand_id
1 'polypeptide(L)'
;MIRSPSARSALRPGYGGAFAPLITGPWGAVPGAARVRLWLPGKPDLELARKSAEAIKRDYPDKMLACNCSPSFNWKKNLGDTIVAKYQRELGSMGYGFQFIPLAGFHAPNYAMFELVRRGEGASA
;
A
#
# COMPACT_ATOMS: atom_id res chain seq x y z
N MET A 1 23.08 -18.52 -26.66
CA MET A 1 22.69 -17.13 -26.33
C MET A 1 21.24 -17.13 -25.86
N ILE A 2 21.01 -17.13 -24.53
CA ILE A 2 19.66 -17.04 -23.95
C ILE A 2 19.55 -15.63 -23.36
N ARG A 3 18.77 -14.75 -23.98
CA ARG A 3 18.45 -13.43 -23.41
C ARG A 3 17.32 -13.61 -22.42
N SER A 4 17.59 -13.35 -21.14
CA SER A 4 16.58 -13.23 -20.09
C SER A 4 15.61 -12.09 -20.44
N PRO A 5 14.28 -12.31 -20.46
CA PRO A 5 13.33 -11.24 -20.66
C PRO A 5 13.23 -10.43 -19.37
N SER A 6 13.97 -9.33 -19.28
CA SER A 6 13.71 -8.33 -18.25
C SER A 6 12.30 -7.79 -18.48
N ALA A 7 11.40 -8.02 -17.51
CA ALA A 7 10.01 -7.59 -17.46
C ALA A 7 9.86 -6.05 -17.36
N ARG A 8 10.46 -5.31 -18.30
CA ARG A 8 10.57 -3.85 -18.28
C ARG A 8 9.71 -3.13 -19.32
N SER A 9 8.99 -3.82 -20.19
CA SER A 9 8.43 -3.21 -21.41
C SER A 9 6.90 -3.24 -21.56
N ALA A 10 6.12 -3.11 -20.48
CA ALA A 10 4.66 -2.95 -20.62
C ALA A 10 4.07 -1.98 -19.59
N LEU A 11 4.65 -0.79 -19.41
CA LEU A 11 4.02 0.27 -18.63
C LEU A 11 2.95 0.95 -19.50
N ARG A 12 1.67 0.58 -19.33
CA ARG A 12 0.56 1.31 -19.94
C ARG A 12 0.46 2.71 -19.31
N PRO A 13 0.37 3.79 -20.11
CA PRO A 13 0.19 5.14 -19.57
C PRO A 13 -1.04 5.21 -18.66
N GLY A 14 -0.89 5.83 -17.48
CA GLY A 14 -1.97 5.97 -16.48
C GLY A 14 -1.94 4.94 -15.34
N TYR A 15 -1.22 3.82 -15.49
CA TYR A 15 -0.96 2.86 -14.43
C TYR A 15 0.38 3.20 -13.77
N GLY A 16 0.43 4.24 -12.93
CA GLY A 16 1.66 4.86 -12.42
C GLY A 16 2.82 3.88 -12.19
N GLY A 17 3.78 3.83 -13.12
CA GLY A 17 5.14 3.25 -13.07
C GLY A 17 5.38 1.80 -12.61
N ALA A 18 4.51 1.19 -11.80
CA ALA A 18 4.82 -0.01 -11.02
C ALA A 18 3.70 -1.08 -11.06
N PHE A 19 2.58 -0.83 -11.75
CA PHE A 19 1.36 -1.65 -11.60
C PHE A 19 1.09 -2.66 -12.70
N ALA A 20 1.75 -2.54 -13.84
CA ALA A 20 1.45 -3.39 -14.99
C ALA A 20 1.68 -4.90 -14.76
N PRO A 21 2.77 -5.38 -14.12
CA PRO A 21 3.05 -6.83 -14.06
C PRO A 21 2.12 -7.59 -13.10
N LEU A 22 1.55 -6.92 -12.10
CA LEU A 22 0.65 -7.53 -11.11
C LEU A 22 -0.79 -7.69 -11.63
N ILE A 23 -1.16 -6.91 -12.65
CA ILE A 23 -2.49 -6.93 -13.25
C ILE A 23 -2.55 -7.88 -14.45
N THR A 24 -1.48 -7.94 -15.26
CA THR A 24 -1.44 -8.73 -16.51
C THR A 24 -0.61 -10.02 -16.43
N GLY A 25 0.03 -10.28 -15.28
CA GLY A 25 0.76 -11.54 -15.04
C GLY A 25 -0.18 -12.75 -14.86
N PRO A 26 0.39 -13.95 -14.67
CA PRO A 26 -0.37 -15.21 -14.56
C PRO A 26 -1.50 -15.19 -13.51
N TRP A 27 -1.33 -14.36 -12.48
CA TRP A 27 -2.27 -14.18 -11.37
C TRP A 27 -3.48 -13.29 -11.72
N GLY A 28 -3.41 -12.48 -12.79
CA GLY A 28 -4.48 -11.56 -13.20
C GLY A 28 -5.72 -12.28 -13.75
N ALA A 29 -5.52 -13.46 -14.34
CA ALA A 29 -6.56 -14.27 -14.98
C ALA A 29 -7.29 -15.24 -14.04
N VAL A 30 -6.82 -15.42 -12.80
CA VAL A 30 -7.44 -16.36 -11.86
C VAL A 30 -8.74 -15.75 -11.28
N PRO A 31 -9.91 -16.35 -11.52
CA PRO A 31 -11.16 -15.91 -10.92
C PRO A 31 -11.07 -15.98 -9.39
N GLY A 32 -11.35 -14.88 -8.70
CA GLY A 32 -11.30 -14.79 -7.23
C GLY A 32 -9.91 -14.54 -6.61
N ALA A 33 -8.80 -14.75 -7.32
CA ALA A 33 -7.45 -14.58 -6.74
C ALA A 33 -6.78 -13.23 -7.04
N ALA A 34 -7.28 -12.46 -8.02
CA ALA A 34 -6.68 -11.21 -8.43
C ALA A 34 -7.15 -10.04 -7.55
N ARG A 35 -6.45 -9.78 -6.44
CA ARG A 35 -6.49 -8.48 -5.77
C ARG A 35 -5.45 -7.59 -6.44
N VAL A 36 -5.88 -6.51 -7.09
CA VAL A 36 -4.92 -5.54 -7.63
C VAL A 36 -4.30 -4.81 -6.45
N ARG A 37 -3.01 -5.05 -6.22
CA ARG A 37 -2.26 -4.41 -5.15
C ARG A 37 -1.75 -3.06 -5.65
N LEU A 38 -2.24 -1.99 -5.06
CA LEU A 38 -1.64 -0.68 -5.21
C LEU A 38 -0.58 -0.44 -4.14
N TRP A 39 0.62 -0.11 -4.59
CA TRP A 39 1.76 0.34 -3.82
C TRP A 39 1.98 1.79 -4.20
N LEU A 40 1.39 2.73 -3.47
CA LEU A 40 1.68 4.14 -3.69
C LEU A 40 3.13 4.39 -3.25
N PRO A 41 4.10 4.62 -4.16
CA PRO A 41 5.47 4.91 -3.74
C PRO A 41 5.49 6.32 -3.15
N GLY A 42 5.76 6.45 -1.86
CA GLY A 42 5.99 7.75 -1.21
C GLY A 42 4.89 8.21 -0.25
N LYS A 43 4.46 9.47 -0.39
CA LYS A 43 3.51 10.11 0.54
C LYS A 43 2.09 9.58 0.30
N PRO A 44 1.33 9.21 1.36
CA PRO A 44 -0.09 8.91 1.26
C PRO A 44 -0.83 10.10 0.63
N ASP A 45 -1.50 9.82 -0.48
CA ASP A 45 -2.21 10.80 -1.28
C ASP A 45 -3.52 10.17 -1.78
N LEU A 46 -4.64 10.71 -1.31
CA LEU A 46 -5.98 10.22 -1.67
C LEU A 46 -6.33 10.52 -3.13
N GLU A 47 -5.79 11.60 -3.72
CA GLU A 47 -6.03 11.90 -5.14
C GLU A 47 -5.33 10.89 -6.04
N LEU A 48 -4.10 10.55 -5.72
CA LEU A 48 -3.36 9.52 -6.44
C LEU A 48 -4.04 8.16 -6.30
N ALA A 49 -4.52 7.82 -5.09
CA ALA A 49 -5.28 6.60 -4.84
C ALA A 49 -6.57 6.55 -5.67
N ARG A 50 -7.30 7.67 -5.77
CA ARG A 50 -8.53 7.75 -6.57
C ARG A 50 -8.26 7.55 -8.05
N LYS A 51 -7.31 8.32 -8.62
CA LYS A 51 -6.93 8.20 -10.05
C LYS A 51 -6.49 6.79 -10.41
N SER A 52 -5.76 6.13 -9.50
CA SER A 52 -5.32 4.75 -9.70
C SER A 52 -6.50 3.78 -9.66
N ALA A 53 -7.44 3.94 -8.72
CA ALA A 53 -8.64 3.12 -8.63
C ALA A 53 -9.50 3.26 -9.90
N GLU A 54 -9.76 4.49 -10.35
CA GLU A 54 -10.52 4.77 -11.57
C GLU A 54 -9.86 4.15 -12.81
N ALA A 55 -8.55 4.30 -12.96
CA ALA A 55 -7.81 3.73 -14.10
C ALA A 55 -7.88 2.19 -14.13
N ILE A 56 -7.76 1.54 -12.97
CA ILE A 56 -7.84 0.07 -12.86
C ILE A 56 -9.28 -0.40 -13.09
N LYS A 57 -10.27 0.26 -12.48
CA LYS A 57 -11.68 -0.12 -12.55
C LYS A 57 -12.28 0.09 -13.94
N ARG A 58 -11.74 1.01 -14.75
CA ARG A 58 -12.12 1.16 -16.16
C ARG A 58 -11.89 -0.11 -16.96
N ASP A 59 -10.74 -0.75 -16.78
CA ASP A 59 -10.37 -1.95 -17.54
C ASP A 59 -10.79 -3.24 -16.78
N TYR A 60 -10.96 -3.15 -15.45
CA TYR A 60 -11.28 -4.28 -14.56
C TYR A 60 -12.29 -3.90 -13.45
N PRO A 61 -13.57 -3.70 -13.78
CA PRO A 61 -14.57 -3.16 -12.85
C PRO A 61 -14.79 -4.04 -11.60
N ASP A 62 -14.71 -5.36 -11.75
CA ASP A 62 -15.04 -6.31 -10.67
C ASP A 62 -13.85 -6.63 -9.75
N LYS A 63 -12.64 -6.14 -10.05
CA LYS A 63 -11.46 -6.49 -9.25
C LYS A 63 -11.44 -5.73 -7.91
N MET A 64 -11.18 -6.44 -6.82
CA MET A 64 -10.94 -5.81 -5.52
C MET A 64 -9.54 -5.20 -5.48
N LEU A 65 -9.43 -4.00 -4.89
CA LEU A 65 -8.15 -3.32 -4.72
C LEU A 65 -7.60 -3.55 -3.31
N ALA A 66 -6.27 -3.52 -3.20
CA ALA A 66 -5.58 -3.55 -1.92
C ALA A 66 -4.57 -2.39 -1.78
N CYS A 67 -4.48 -1.79 -0.60
CA CYS A 67 -3.57 -0.68 -0.33
C CYS A 67 -2.64 -0.99 0.85
N ASN A 68 -1.35 -0.75 0.66
CA ASN A 68 -0.34 -0.73 1.72
C ASN A 68 -0.30 0.67 2.36
N CYS A 69 -0.69 0.78 3.63
CA CYS A 69 -0.53 1.99 4.42
C CYS A 69 0.86 1.98 5.08
N SER A 70 1.87 2.42 4.32
CA SER A 70 3.27 2.23 4.70
C SER A 70 3.63 2.89 6.05
N PRO A 71 4.26 2.15 6.98
CA PRO A 71 4.72 2.70 8.26
C PRO A 71 6.03 3.50 8.14
N SER A 72 6.71 3.44 6.99
CA SER A 72 7.89 4.27 6.73
C SER A 72 7.58 5.76 6.52
N PHE A 73 6.29 6.10 6.38
CA PHE A 73 5.86 7.48 6.23
C PHE A 73 5.54 8.14 7.57
N ASN A 74 5.94 9.39 7.75
CA ASN A 74 5.47 10.17 8.89
C ASN A 74 4.06 10.73 8.62
N TRP A 75 3.04 9.95 8.97
CA TRP A 75 1.62 10.25 8.78
C TRP A 75 1.22 11.59 9.39
N LYS A 76 1.56 11.78 10.67
CA LYS A 76 1.17 12.96 11.44
C LYS A 76 1.75 14.25 10.86
N LYS A 77 3.02 14.22 10.43
CA LYS A 77 3.71 15.40 9.88
C LYS A 77 3.11 15.91 8.56
N ASN A 78 2.45 15.06 7.79
CA ASN A 78 2.08 15.41 6.40
C ASN A 78 0.58 15.43 6.12
N LEU A 79 -0.24 14.68 6.87
CA LEU A 79 -1.68 14.59 6.61
C LEU A 79 -2.54 15.31 7.67
N GLY A 80 -2.00 15.53 8.87
CA GLY A 80 -2.80 16.02 10.00
C GLY A 80 -3.80 14.97 10.52
N ASP A 81 -4.16 15.07 11.80
CA ASP A 81 -4.89 14.01 12.51
C ASP A 81 -6.29 13.75 11.91
N THR A 82 -6.95 14.78 11.38
CA THR A 82 -8.29 14.69 10.77
C THR A 82 -8.31 13.86 9.49
N ILE A 83 -7.27 13.99 8.65
CA ILE A 83 -7.15 13.23 7.40
C ILE A 83 -6.71 11.81 7.70
N VAL A 84 -5.75 11.61 8.61
CA VAL A 84 -5.31 10.27 9.04
C VAL A 84 -6.50 9.44 9.54
N ALA A 85 -7.37 10.03 10.35
CA ALA A 85 -8.55 9.36 10.89
C ALA A 85 -9.58 8.93 9.82
N LYS A 86 -9.65 9.64 8.68
CA LYS A 86 -10.57 9.33 7.58
C LYS A 86 -9.93 8.52 6.46
N TYR A 87 -8.60 8.46 6.40
CA TYR A 87 -7.84 7.94 5.27
C TYR A 87 -8.28 6.54 4.84
N GLN A 88 -8.41 5.62 5.80
CA GLN A 88 -8.83 4.24 5.50
C GLN A 88 -10.26 4.15 4.97
N ARG A 89 -11.16 5.02 5.45
CA ARG A 89 -12.55 5.08 4.98
C ARG A 89 -12.65 5.59 3.56
N GLU A 90 -11.88 6.63 3.24
CA GLU A 90 -11.79 7.19 1.88
C GLU A 90 -11.19 6.16 0.91
N LEU A 91 -10.18 5.40 1.31
CA LEU A 91 -9.71 4.27 0.50
C LEU A 91 -10.79 3.20 0.31
N GLY A 92 -11.55 2.89 1.36
CA GLY A 92 -12.66 1.94 1.27
C GLY A 92 -13.70 2.33 0.22
N SER A 93 -14.09 3.62 0.18
CA SER A 93 -15.08 4.12 -0.80
C SER A 93 -14.57 4.08 -2.24
N MET A 94 -13.25 4.07 -2.46
CA MET A 94 -12.61 3.92 -3.78
C MET A 94 -12.46 2.46 -4.22
N GLY A 95 -12.86 1.48 -3.39
CA GLY A 95 -12.78 0.05 -3.70
C GLY A 95 -11.52 -0.66 -3.18
N TYR A 96 -10.73 -0.01 -2.32
CA TYR A 96 -9.64 -0.65 -1.57
C TYR A 96 -10.20 -1.47 -0.40
N GLY A 97 -10.78 -2.62 -0.73
CA GLY A 97 -11.40 -3.54 0.23
C GLY A 97 -10.42 -4.26 1.15
N PHE A 98 -9.11 -4.23 0.87
CA PHE A 98 -8.09 -4.75 1.77
C PHE A 98 -6.98 -3.72 2.02
N GLN A 99 -6.80 -3.31 3.27
CA GLN A 99 -5.82 -2.30 3.67
C GLN A 99 -4.95 -2.87 4.79
N PHE A 100 -3.64 -2.68 4.71
CA PHE A 100 -2.71 -3.30 5.66
C PHE A 100 -1.48 -2.43 5.92
N ILE A 101 -0.89 -2.59 7.10
CA ILE A 101 0.37 -1.96 7.52
C ILE A 101 1.42 -3.08 7.63
N PRO A 102 2.31 -3.28 6.63
CA PRO A 102 3.15 -4.47 6.55
C PRO A 102 4.08 -4.67 7.75
N LEU A 103 4.60 -3.58 8.32
CA LEU A 103 5.57 -3.62 9.42
C LEU A 103 4.96 -3.30 10.79
N ALA A 104 3.62 -3.28 10.93
CA ALA A 104 3.02 -3.05 12.24
C ALA A 104 3.46 -4.10 13.28
N GLY A 105 3.56 -5.37 12.86
CA GLY A 105 4.06 -6.46 13.69
C GLY A 105 5.56 -6.38 14.00
N PHE A 106 6.33 -5.56 13.27
CA PHE A 106 7.70 -5.26 13.62
C PHE A 106 7.77 -4.07 14.58
N HIS A 107 7.10 -2.95 14.26
CA HIS A 107 7.18 -1.73 15.06
C HIS A 107 6.59 -1.87 16.47
N ALA A 108 5.43 -2.51 16.62
CA ALA A 108 4.75 -2.61 17.91
C ALA A 108 5.58 -3.32 19.00
N PRO A 109 6.07 -4.57 18.81
CA PRO A 109 6.84 -5.25 19.84
C PRO A 109 8.21 -4.61 20.09
N ASN A 110 8.90 -4.13 19.04
CA ASN A 110 10.20 -3.48 19.22
C ASN A 110 10.07 -2.18 20.03
N TYR A 111 9.05 -1.37 19.75
CA TYR A 111 8.78 -0.16 20.53
C TYR A 111 8.42 -0.48 21.98
N ALA A 112 7.57 -1.49 22.21
CA ALA A 112 7.18 -1.91 23.56
C ALA A 112 8.39 -2.37 24.39
N MET A 113 9.28 -3.18 23.79
CA MET A 113 10.49 -3.65 24.47
C MET A 113 11.48 -2.52 24.75
N PHE A 114 11.66 -1.60 23.80
CA PHE A 114 12.51 -0.42 24.00
C PHE A 114 12.00 0.43 25.18
N GLU A 115 10.70 0.71 25.23
CA GLU A 115 10.10 1.48 26.32
C GLU A 115 10.20 0.77 27.68
N LEU A 116 10.09 -0.56 27.71
CA LEU A 116 10.25 -1.34 28.93
C LEU A 116 11.67 -1.17 29.51
N VAL A 117 12.69 -1.36 28.66
CA VAL A 117 14.10 -1.21 29.08
C VAL A 117 14.38 0.23 29.51
N ARG A 118 13.98 1.23 28.71
CA ARG A 118 14.17 2.65 29.02
C ARG A 118 13.58 3.06 30.36
N ARG A 119 12.42 2.50 30.74
CA ARG A 119 11.77 2.76 32.03
C ARG A 119 12.44 2.00 33.17
N GLY A 120 12.89 0.78 32.93
CA GLY A 120 13.61 -0.03 33.92
C GLY A 120 14.96 0.59 34.30
N GLU A 121 15.73 1.06 33.33
CA GLU A 121 17.05 1.70 33.55
C GLU A 121 16.93 3.02 34.33
N GLY A 122 15.83 3.76 34.19
CA GLY A 122 15.55 4.98 34.95
C GLY A 122 14.93 4.75 36.34
N ALA A 123 14.51 3.51 36.67
CA ALA A 123 13.99 3.14 37.98
C ALA A 123 15.07 2.55 38.91
N SER A 124 16.26 2.27 38.36
CA SER A 124 17.43 1.76 39.07
C SER A 124 18.47 2.83 39.41
N ALA A 125 18.14 4.13 39.28
CA ALA A 125 19.01 5.26 39.60
C ALA A 125 18.41 6.16 40.68
#